data_AF-A0A562CI09-F1
#
_entry.id   AF-A0A562CI09-F1
#
_cell.length_a   1.000
_cell.length_b   1.000
_cell.length_c   1.000
_cell.angle_alpha   90.00
_cell.angle_beta   90.00
_cell.angle_gamma   90.00
#
_symmetry.space_group_name_H-M   'P 1'
#
loop_
_entity.id
_entity.type
_entity.pdbx_description
1 polymer ?
#
loop_
_entity_poly.entity_id
_entity_poly.type
_entity_poly.pdbx_seq_one_letter_code
_entity_poly.pdbx_strand_id
1 'polypeptide(L)'
;MPDLELLFDDLLNEVRGTAHAPGAPAAVQQARRRRRRGVVAAAAAAVVLTAGGVAVGGLLVDDGDAVSPADRPDAPSSLDEAGFRSELGKALTGTTGWAVSTGDPTILFPCSDDWSGGAGGAGGSVGVGPGAGGGGVFHSTVGFPDAPGAATAVARLVGALESCAGASWQVRPVTGTGALLASSPDGVVWIAPEGASVSLLEVPTDDGPPPAEVQAEVVALLRAVR
;
A
#
# COMPACT_ATOMS: atom_id res chain seq x y z
N MET A 1 -9.47 35.30 -59.64
CA MET A 1 -10.41 34.47 -58.85
C MET A 1 -9.56 33.54 -58.00
N PRO A 2 -9.71 33.53 -56.67
CA PRO A 2 -8.89 32.68 -55.81
C PRO A 2 -9.12 31.20 -56.14
N ASP A 3 -8.02 30.48 -56.26
CA ASP A 3 -7.95 29.12 -56.78
C ASP A 3 -8.53 28.13 -55.74
N LEU A 4 -9.62 27.45 -56.08
CA LEU A 4 -10.24 26.44 -55.22
C LEU A 4 -9.33 25.24 -55.00
N GLU A 5 -8.40 25.00 -55.93
CA GLU A 5 -7.37 23.96 -55.84
C GLU A 5 -6.44 24.21 -54.63
N LEU A 6 -6.08 25.48 -54.38
CA LEU A 6 -5.23 25.84 -53.23
C LEU A 6 -5.92 25.57 -51.89
N LEU A 7 -7.24 25.73 -51.80
CA LEU A 7 -7.99 25.45 -50.57
C LEU A 7 -8.12 23.95 -50.31
N PHE A 8 -8.19 23.13 -51.36
CA PHE A 8 -8.22 21.67 -51.21
C PHE A 8 -6.84 21.11 -50.82
N ASP A 9 -5.76 21.66 -51.35
CA ASP A 9 -4.40 21.28 -50.97
C ASP A 9 -4.09 21.65 -49.51
N ASP A 10 -4.55 22.82 -49.04
CA ASP A 10 -4.42 23.20 -47.63
C ASP A 10 -5.19 22.24 -46.71
N LEU A 11 -6.41 21.85 -47.11
CA LEU A 11 -7.23 20.95 -46.30
C LEU A 11 -6.69 19.51 -46.27
N LEU A 12 -6.12 19.03 -47.38
CA LEU A 12 -5.45 17.73 -47.43
C LEU A 12 -4.14 17.72 -46.64
N ASN A 13 -3.40 18.82 -46.65
CA ASN A 13 -2.21 18.98 -45.80
C ASN A 13 -2.58 19.05 -44.31
N GLU A 14 -3.69 19.69 -43.96
CA GLU A 14 -4.19 19.74 -42.58
C GLU A 14 -4.62 18.36 -42.08
N VAL A 15 -5.37 17.60 -42.89
CA VAL A 15 -5.80 16.24 -42.54
C VAL A 15 -4.62 15.28 -42.40
N ARG A 16 -3.60 15.40 -43.27
CA ARG A 16 -2.35 14.64 -43.15
C ARG A 16 -1.53 15.07 -41.93
N GLY A 17 -1.61 16.34 -41.52
CA GLY A 17 -1.00 16.87 -40.30
C GLY A 17 -1.62 16.33 -39.01
N THR A 18 -2.92 16.05 -39.00
CA THR A 18 -3.64 15.50 -37.83
C THR A 18 -3.47 13.99 -37.57
N ALA A 19 -2.70 13.26 -38.40
CA ALA A 19 -2.42 11.84 -38.18
C ALA A 19 -1.26 11.56 -37.20
N HIS A 20 -0.74 12.58 -36.51
CA HIS A 20 0.21 12.40 -35.40
C HIS A 20 -0.52 12.63 -34.09
N ALA A 21 -0.90 11.53 -33.42
CA ALA A 21 -1.31 11.62 -32.02
C ALA A 21 -0.25 12.41 -31.25
N PRO A 22 -0.65 13.37 -30.38
CA PRO A 22 0.31 14.17 -29.64
C PRO A 22 1.25 13.22 -28.91
N GLY A 23 2.54 13.26 -29.28
CA GLY A 23 3.55 12.47 -28.61
C GLY A 23 3.46 12.68 -27.11
N ALA A 24 3.73 11.63 -26.33
CA ALA A 24 3.65 11.60 -24.86
C ALA A 24 3.90 12.94 -24.13
N PRO A 25 4.90 13.78 -24.47
CA PRO A 25 5.08 15.08 -23.82
C PRO A 25 3.88 16.05 -23.93
N ALA A 26 3.15 16.08 -25.04
CA ALA A 26 2.01 16.97 -25.23
C ALA A 26 0.77 16.50 -24.44
N ALA A 27 0.55 15.18 -24.33
CA ALA A 27 -0.48 14.61 -23.46
C ALA A 27 -0.22 14.93 -21.98
N VAL A 28 1.05 14.87 -21.55
CA VAL A 28 1.46 15.21 -20.18
C VAL A 28 1.24 16.71 -19.87
N GLN A 29 1.51 17.60 -20.82
CA GLN A 29 1.22 19.03 -20.62
C GLN A 29 -0.29 19.32 -20.53
N GLN A 30 -1.11 18.60 -21.32
CA GLN A 30 -2.57 18.75 -21.28
C GLN A 30 -3.15 18.20 -19.96
N ALA A 31 -2.60 17.12 -19.42
CA ALA A 31 -2.93 16.60 -18.09
C ALA A 31 -2.54 17.58 -16.96
N ARG A 32 -1.34 18.20 -17.04
CA ARG A 32 -0.91 19.23 -16.08
C ARG A 32 -1.82 20.46 -16.07
N ARG A 33 -2.30 20.90 -17.24
CA ARG A 33 -3.24 22.04 -17.32
C ARG A 33 -4.62 21.72 -16.72
N ARG A 34 -5.11 20.47 -16.83
CA ARG A 34 -6.36 20.04 -16.18
C ARG A 34 -6.24 20.04 -14.65
N ARG A 35 -5.13 19.55 -14.09
CA ARG A 35 -4.90 19.56 -12.63
C ARG A 35 -4.84 20.99 -12.06
N ARG A 36 -4.26 21.95 -12.77
CA ARG A 36 -4.22 23.36 -12.30
C ARG A 36 -5.57 24.07 -12.29
N ARG A 37 -6.56 23.60 -13.06
CA ARG A 37 -7.91 24.18 -13.08
C ARG A 37 -8.89 23.51 -12.10
N GLY A 38 -8.48 22.42 -11.43
CA GLY A 38 -9.35 21.66 -10.51
C GLY A 38 -9.19 22.01 -9.01
N VAL A 39 -8.26 22.89 -8.61
CA VAL A 39 -7.95 23.17 -7.19
C VAL A 39 -8.65 24.45 -6.69
N VAL A 40 -9.83 24.78 -7.22
CA VAL A 40 -10.68 25.84 -6.66
C VAL A 40 -12.10 25.29 -6.49
N ALA A 41 -12.31 24.42 -5.52
CA ALA A 41 -13.60 24.22 -4.86
C ALA A 41 -13.49 23.25 -3.67
N ALA A 42 -14.14 23.63 -2.57
CA ALA A 42 -14.50 22.83 -1.40
C ALA A 42 -13.39 22.51 -0.39
N ALA A 43 -13.04 23.56 0.37
CA ALA A 43 -12.80 23.40 1.80
C ALA A 43 -14.11 22.97 2.49
N ALA A 44 -14.07 21.84 3.21
CA ALA A 44 -15.05 21.53 4.25
C ALA A 44 -14.27 20.93 5.43
N ALA A 45 -14.12 21.77 6.46
CA ALA A 45 -13.52 21.42 7.73
C ALA A 45 -14.38 20.38 8.45
N ALA A 46 -13.81 19.23 8.81
CA ALA A 46 -14.40 18.33 9.79
C ALA A 46 -13.80 18.66 11.16
N VAL A 47 -14.67 19.20 12.01
CA VAL A 47 -14.42 19.70 13.37
C VAL A 47 -14.03 18.56 14.31
N VAL A 48 -12.96 18.80 15.08
CA VAL A 48 -12.60 18.05 16.29
C VAL A 48 -13.69 18.24 17.34
N LEU A 49 -14.34 17.16 17.77
CA LEU A 49 -15.17 17.13 18.98
C LEU A 49 -14.51 16.21 20.02
N THR A 50 -13.60 16.79 20.77
CA THR A 50 -13.22 16.34 22.11
C THR A 50 -14.15 16.99 23.12
N ALA A 51 -15.07 16.22 23.74
CA ALA A 51 -15.61 16.45 25.09
C ALA A 51 -16.82 15.53 25.32
N GLY A 52 -16.75 14.64 26.32
CA GLY A 52 -17.91 13.85 26.73
C GLY A 52 -17.58 12.70 27.66
N GLY A 53 -17.02 13.01 28.84
CA GLY A 53 -17.01 12.06 29.94
C GLY A 53 -18.44 11.80 30.42
N VAL A 54 -18.88 10.55 30.34
CA VAL A 54 -20.02 10.04 31.11
C VAL A 54 -19.49 8.90 31.95
N ALA A 55 -19.34 9.17 33.24
CA ALA A 55 -19.23 8.13 34.26
C ALA A 55 -20.60 7.44 34.35
N VAL A 56 -20.71 6.23 33.77
CA VAL A 56 -21.83 5.34 34.05
C VAL A 56 -21.41 4.45 35.22
N GLY A 57 -22.19 4.55 36.29
CA GLY A 57 -21.95 3.92 37.58
C GLY A 57 -21.85 2.39 37.50
N GLY A 58 -21.17 1.86 38.52
CA GLY A 58 -21.05 0.43 38.77
C GLY A 58 -22.42 -0.23 38.82
N LEU A 59 -22.65 -1.11 37.86
CA LEU A 59 -23.68 -2.13 37.97
C LEU A 59 -23.06 -3.34 38.67
N LEU A 60 -23.79 -3.85 39.65
CA LEU A 60 -23.46 -4.98 40.49
C LEU A 60 -23.10 -6.22 39.66
N VAL A 61 -22.03 -6.86 40.10
CA VAL A 61 -21.50 -8.14 39.63
C VAL A 61 -22.54 -9.23 39.90
N ASP A 62 -23.01 -9.87 38.83
CA ASP A 62 -23.75 -11.14 38.87
C ASP A 62 -22.72 -12.25 38.70
N ASP A 63 -22.49 -13.03 39.76
CA ASP A 63 -21.65 -14.24 39.78
C ASP A 63 -22.44 -15.38 39.10
N GLY A 64 -22.37 -15.46 37.77
CA GLY A 64 -23.11 -16.45 36.99
C GLY A 64 -22.32 -16.95 35.78
N ASP A 65 -21.81 -18.17 35.90
CA ASP A 65 -21.22 -19.01 34.85
C ASP A 65 -19.91 -18.50 34.22
N ALA A 66 -18.81 -18.89 34.86
CA ALA A 66 -17.52 -19.00 34.21
C ALA A 66 -17.65 -19.88 32.96
N VAL A 67 -17.74 -19.24 31.79
CA VAL A 67 -17.63 -19.90 30.50
C VAL A 67 -16.29 -20.63 30.48
N SER A 68 -16.35 -21.96 30.56
CA SER A 68 -15.17 -22.82 30.41
C SER A 68 -14.41 -22.39 29.15
N PRO A 69 -13.09 -22.15 29.22
CA PRO A 69 -12.26 -21.83 28.07
C PRO A 69 -12.03 -23.11 27.25
N ALA A 70 -13.10 -23.68 26.69
CA ALA A 70 -13.04 -24.67 25.66
C ALA A 70 -13.18 -23.94 24.32
N ASP A 71 -12.29 -24.22 23.38
CA ASP A 71 -12.28 -23.67 22.02
C ASP A 71 -11.67 -22.27 21.86
N ARG A 72 -10.63 -21.93 22.63
CA ARG A 72 -9.69 -20.89 22.14
C ARG A 72 -8.87 -21.55 21.03
N PRO A 73 -8.94 -21.07 19.77
CA PRO A 73 -8.11 -21.59 18.70
C PRO A 73 -6.65 -21.51 19.13
N ASP A 74 -5.89 -22.58 18.90
CA ASP A 74 -4.46 -22.57 19.14
C ASP A 74 -3.86 -21.35 18.45
N ALA A 75 -3.05 -20.58 19.18
CA ALA A 75 -2.31 -19.49 18.58
C ALA A 75 -1.47 -20.08 17.43
N PRO A 76 -1.47 -19.48 16.23
CA PRO A 76 -0.69 -19.99 15.12
C PRO A 76 0.76 -20.15 15.56
N SER A 77 1.35 -21.30 15.27
CA SER A 77 2.77 -21.57 15.52
C SER A 77 3.60 -20.49 14.83
N SER A 78 4.48 -19.83 15.58
CA SER A 78 5.42 -18.85 15.04
C SER A 78 6.30 -19.51 13.98
N LEU A 79 6.47 -18.87 12.83
CA LEU A 79 7.38 -19.32 11.78
C LEU A 79 8.78 -18.82 12.10
N ASP A 80 9.78 -19.69 11.92
CA ASP A 80 11.16 -19.21 11.83
C ASP A 80 11.38 -18.47 10.51
N GLU A 81 12.50 -17.76 10.40
CA GLU A 81 12.82 -16.96 9.22
C GLU A 81 12.86 -17.81 7.93
N ALA A 82 13.32 -19.07 8.01
CA ALA A 82 13.36 -19.96 6.85
C ALA A 82 11.95 -20.39 6.40
N GLY A 83 11.10 -20.76 7.36
CA GLY A 83 9.69 -21.09 7.13
C GLY A 83 8.92 -19.91 6.58
N PHE A 84 9.11 -18.71 7.13
CA PHE A 84 8.52 -17.48 6.61
C PHE A 84 8.88 -17.24 5.14
N ARG A 85 10.17 -17.29 4.79
CA ARG A 85 10.61 -17.07 3.41
C ARG A 85 10.02 -18.11 2.45
N SER A 86 9.96 -19.37 2.88
CA SER A 86 9.37 -20.46 2.09
C SER A 86 7.88 -20.21 1.84
N GLU A 87 7.09 -19.98 2.89
CA GLU A 87 5.64 -19.77 2.75
C GLU A 87 5.30 -18.47 2.03
N LEU A 88 6.04 -17.39 2.29
CA LEU A 88 5.89 -16.13 1.57
C LEU A 88 6.18 -16.30 0.07
N GLY A 89 7.24 -17.04 -0.26
CA GLY A 89 7.56 -17.34 -1.65
C GLY A 89 6.44 -18.12 -2.35
N LYS A 90 5.84 -19.10 -1.68
CA LYS A 90 4.69 -19.85 -2.22
C LYS A 90 3.47 -18.95 -2.42
N ALA A 91 3.12 -18.13 -1.43
CA ALA A 91 1.98 -17.21 -1.51
C ALA A 91 2.13 -16.23 -2.69
N LEU A 92 3.33 -15.65 -2.84
CA LEU A 92 3.59 -14.64 -3.87
C LEU A 92 3.75 -15.23 -5.29
N THR A 93 4.27 -16.46 -5.42
CA THR A 93 4.51 -17.09 -6.74
C THR A 93 3.41 -18.06 -7.19
N GLY A 94 2.54 -18.50 -6.28
CA GLY A 94 1.43 -19.41 -6.58
C GLY A 94 0.21 -18.74 -7.24
N THR A 95 0.21 -17.41 -7.36
CA THR A 95 -0.94 -16.64 -7.82
C THR A 95 -0.95 -16.53 -9.34
N THR A 96 -2.00 -17.06 -9.98
CA THR A 96 -2.16 -16.92 -11.43
C THR A 96 -2.62 -15.50 -11.78
N GLY A 97 -1.93 -14.85 -12.72
CA GLY A 97 -2.32 -13.52 -13.23
C GLY A 97 -1.84 -12.35 -12.39
N TRP A 98 -0.95 -12.58 -11.43
CA TRP A 98 -0.24 -11.55 -10.69
C TRP A 98 1.21 -11.97 -10.50
N ALA A 99 2.16 -11.11 -10.86
CA ALA A 99 3.57 -11.40 -10.79
C ALA A 99 4.34 -10.37 -9.97
N VAL A 100 5.32 -10.88 -9.23
CA VAL A 100 6.37 -10.05 -8.61
C VAL A 100 7.37 -9.66 -9.69
N SER A 101 7.65 -8.36 -9.79
CA SER A 101 8.62 -7.80 -10.73
C SER A 101 10.06 -8.05 -10.25
N THR A 102 11.02 -8.08 -11.17
CA THR A 102 12.46 -8.29 -10.86
C THR A 102 13.18 -7.02 -10.40
N GLY A 103 12.43 -5.94 -10.14
CA GLY A 103 12.95 -4.68 -9.64
C GLY A 103 13.58 -4.79 -8.25
N ASP A 104 14.35 -3.77 -7.87
CA ASP A 104 14.88 -3.64 -6.52
C ASP A 104 13.74 -3.29 -5.54
N PRO A 105 13.45 -4.16 -4.56
CA PRO A 105 12.34 -3.95 -3.64
C PRO A 105 12.49 -2.73 -2.75
N THR A 106 13.71 -2.21 -2.57
CA THR A 106 13.97 -1.07 -1.70
C THR A 106 13.68 0.28 -2.37
N ILE A 107 13.46 0.30 -3.69
CA ILE A 107 13.17 1.53 -4.46
C ILE A 107 11.73 2.00 -4.25
N LEU A 108 10.86 1.17 -3.67
CA LEU A 108 9.43 1.49 -3.50
C LEU A 108 9.16 2.59 -2.46
N PHE A 109 10.18 3.09 -1.76
CA PHE A 109 10.04 4.09 -0.71
C PHE A 109 10.89 5.36 -0.86
N PRO A 110 10.75 6.15 -1.94
CA PRO A 110 11.37 7.48 -1.99
C PRO A 110 10.64 8.51 -1.09
N CYS A 111 9.50 8.13 -0.51
CA CYS A 111 8.57 9.04 0.16
C CYS A 111 8.28 8.69 1.63
N SER A 112 8.87 7.63 2.18
CA SER A 112 8.92 7.47 3.64
C SER A 112 10.20 8.08 4.15
N ASP A 113 10.17 9.38 4.40
CA ASP A 113 11.03 9.94 5.45
C ASP A 113 10.81 9.17 6.77
N ASP A 114 11.61 9.46 7.80
CA ASP A 114 11.62 8.78 9.11
C ASP A 114 10.22 8.68 9.78
N TRP A 115 9.42 7.72 9.30
CA TRP A 115 8.05 7.50 9.70
C TRP A 115 8.01 6.83 11.08
N SER A 116 9.05 6.06 11.38
CA SER A 116 9.25 5.40 12.65
C SER A 116 9.70 6.35 13.76
N GLY A 117 10.20 7.55 13.42
CA GLY A 117 10.66 8.54 14.38
C GLY A 117 11.88 8.06 15.17
N GLY A 118 12.78 7.34 14.51
CA GLY A 118 13.97 6.75 15.11
C GLY A 118 13.73 5.48 15.93
N ALA A 119 12.56 4.85 15.79
CA ALA A 119 12.30 3.55 16.41
C ALA A 119 13.24 2.47 15.84
N GLY A 120 13.66 1.54 16.70
CA GLY A 120 14.52 0.43 16.29
C GLY A 120 13.79 -0.54 15.38
N GLY A 121 14.39 -0.88 14.25
CA GLY A 121 13.86 -1.85 13.30
C GLY A 121 14.86 -2.95 12.97
N ALA A 122 14.34 -4.12 12.61
CA ALA A 122 15.08 -5.18 11.96
C ALA A 122 14.43 -5.45 10.60
N GLY A 123 15.23 -5.65 9.56
CA GLY A 123 14.70 -5.89 8.22
C GLY A 123 15.72 -6.57 7.33
N GLY A 124 15.23 -7.13 6.23
CA GLY A 124 16.04 -7.84 5.25
C GLY A 124 15.28 -8.09 3.95
N SER A 125 16.05 -8.20 2.87
CA SER A 125 15.52 -8.62 1.58
C SER A 125 15.31 -10.13 1.57
N VAL A 126 14.15 -10.56 1.07
CA VAL A 126 13.81 -11.96 0.82
C VAL A 126 13.73 -12.16 -0.68
N GLY A 127 14.54 -13.07 -1.22
CA GLY A 127 14.44 -13.46 -2.63
C GLY A 127 13.16 -14.26 -2.86
N VAL A 128 12.34 -13.84 -3.82
CA VAL A 128 11.15 -14.56 -4.26
C VAL A 128 11.29 -15.00 -5.71
N GLY A 129 11.18 -16.31 -5.91
CA GLY A 129 11.21 -16.94 -7.23
C GLY A 129 12.30 -17.99 -7.40
N PRO A 130 12.22 -18.79 -8.47
CA PRO A 130 13.19 -19.85 -8.74
C PRO A 130 14.49 -19.27 -9.33
N GLY A 131 15.48 -18.97 -8.47
CA GLY A 131 16.87 -18.75 -8.88
C GLY A 131 17.52 -17.48 -8.37
N ALA A 132 18.83 -17.36 -8.64
CA ALA A 132 19.71 -16.27 -8.16
C ALA A 132 19.43 -14.88 -8.80
N GLY A 133 18.35 -14.74 -9.57
CA GLY A 133 17.90 -13.50 -10.19
C GLY A 133 16.38 -13.32 -10.16
N GLY A 134 15.68 -14.05 -9.29
CA GLY A 134 14.26 -13.79 -9.02
C GLY A 134 14.06 -12.40 -8.42
N GLY A 135 12.82 -11.88 -8.49
CA GLY A 135 12.48 -10.63 -7.83
C GLY A 135 12.79 -10.67 -6.33
N GLY A 136 13.03 -9.50 -5.75
CA GLY A 136 13.15 -9.36 -4.30
C GLY A 136 11.84 -8.86 -3.72
N VAL A 137 11.52 -9.30 -2.51
CA VAL A 137 10.67 -8.52 -1.60
C VAL A 137 11.54 -7.99 -0.48
N PHE A 138 11.14 -6.89 0.14
CA PHE A 138 11.79 -6.38 1.34
C PHE A 138 10.81 -6.50 2.51
N HIS A 139 11.23 -7.21 3.57
CA HIS A 139 10.47 -7.36 4.80
C HIS A 139 11.20 -6.63 5.93
N SER A 140 10.46 -5.85 6.71
CA SER A 140 10.99 -5.27 7.94
C SER A 140 9.94 -5.26 9.04
N THR A 141 10.41 -5.35 10.27
CA THR A 141 9.60 -5.19 11.47
C THR A 141 10.19 -4.07 12.31
N VAL A 142 9.35 -3.09 12.65
CA VAL A 142 9.72 -1.95 13.49
C VAL A 142 9.00 -2.06 14.82
N GLY A 143 9.77 -2.01 15.91
CA GLY A 143 9.25 -2.04 17.27
C GLY A 143 9.11 -0.64 17.86
N PHE A 144 8.00 -0.38 18.53
CA PHE A 144 7.67 0.87 19.20
C PHE A 144 7.55 0.67 20.73
N PRO A 145 7.63 1.73 21.54
CA PRO A 145 7.45 1.62 22.99
C PRO A 145 6.08 1.07 23.41
N ASP A 146 5.03 1.39 22.64
CA ASP A 146 3.66 0.99 22.91
C ASP A 146 2.80 0.97 21.63
N ALA A 147 1.59 0.40 21.73
CA ALA A 147 0.65 0.29 20.62
C ALA A 147 0.14 1.65 20.09
N PRO A 148 -0.17 2.66 20.92
CA PRO A 148 -0.47 4.01 20.44
C PRO A 148 0.65 4.63 19.61
N GLY A 149 1.91 4.42 19.99
CA GLY A 149 3.09 4.85 19.24
C GLY A 149 3.16 4.19 17.87
N ALA A 150 2.99 2.86 17.79
CA ALA A 150 2.90 2.12 16.53
C ALA A 150 1.77 2.64 15.63
N ALA A 151 0.57 2.85 16.18
CA ALA A 151 -0.57 3.39 15.43
C ALA A 151 -0.30 4.81 14.89
N THR A 152 0.36 5.66 15.68
CA THR A 152 0.77 7.02 15.25
C THR A 152 1.78 6.95 14.11
N ALA A 153 2.74 6.02 14.18
CA ALA A 153 3.72 5.81 13.12
C ALA A 153 3.07 5.30 11.82
N VAL A 154 2.11 4.37 11.92
CA VAL A 154 1.32 3.93 10.76
C VAL A 154 0.57 5.10 10.12
N ALA A 155 -0.09 5.95 10.92
CA ALA A 155 -0.79 7.12 10.39
C ALA A 155 0.16 8.09 9.67
N ARG A 156 1.37 8.30 10.21
CA ARG A 156 2.41 9.11 9.57
C ARG A 156 2.88 8.48 8.25
N LEU A 157 3.12 7.17 8.23
CA LEU A 157 3.51 6.44 7.03
C LEU A 157 2.45 6.54 5.93
N VAL A 158 1.17 6.36 6.27
CA VAL A 158 0.05 6.51 5.32
C VAL A 158 0.00 7.93 4.77
N GLY A 159 0.10 8.95 5.62
CA GLY A 159 0.12 10.34 5.17
C GLY A 159 1.32 10.67 4.27
N ALA A 160 2.48 10.07 4.53
CA ALA A 160 3.68 10.22 3.70
C ALA A 160 3.49 9.56 2.32
N LEU A 161 2.92 8.36 2.27
CA LEU A 161 2.59 7.67 1.02
C LEU A 161 1.57 8.46 0.18
N GLU A 162 0.49 8.95 0.79
CA GLU A 162 -0.56 9.70 0.10
C GLU A 162 -0.10 11.08 -0.39
N SER A 163 0.86 11.70 0.29
CA SER A 163 1.43 13.00 -0.10
C SER A 163 2.62 12.89 -1.07
N CYS A 164 3.07 11.67 -1.38
CA CYS A 164 4.20 11.40 -2.25
C CYS A 164 3.97 11.97 -3.66
N ALA A 165 4.73 12.98 -4.06
CA ALA A 165 4.61 13.59 -5.38
C ALA A 165 5.13 12.69 -6.52
N GLY A 166 5.97 11.70 -6.19
CA GLY A 166 6.61 10.79 -7.15
C GLY A 166 5.78 9.58 -7.55
N ALA A 167 4.81 9.17 -6.73
CA ALA A 167 4.02 7.97 -6.95
C ALA A 167 2.56 8.18 -6.50
N SER A 168 1.61 7.66 -7.28
CA SER A 168 0.18 7.73 -6.95
C SER A 168 -0.22 6.54 -6.07
N TRP A 169 0.19 6.56 -4.81
CA TRP A 169 -0.18 5.53 -3.84
C TRP A 169 -1.68 5.58 -3.52
N GLN A 170 -2.29 4.40 -3.44
CA GLN A 170 -3.64 4.20 -2.93
C GLN A 170 -3.54 3.29 -1.72
N VAL A 171 -3.98 3.78 -0.56
CA VAL A 171 -3.98 3.01 0.68
C VAL A 171 -5.40 2.51 0.95
N ARG A 172 -5.54 1.22 1.23
CA ARG A 172 -6.82 0.59 1.56
C ARG A 172 -6.66 -0.46 2.66
N PRO A 173 -7.70 -0.70 3.47
CA PRO A 173 -7.68 -1.79 4.43
C PRO A 173 -7.69 -3.15 3.72
N VAL A 174 -6.99 -4.13 4.29
CA VAL A 174 -7.16 -5.54 3.94
C VAL A 174 -8.30 -6.10 4.80
N THR A 175 -9.40 -6.48 4.15
CA THR A 175 -10.66 -6.86 4.80
C THR A 175 -10.45 -7.93 5.86
N GLY A 176 -10.97 -7.69 7.07
CA GLY A 176 -10.98 -8.67 8.15
C GLY A 176 -9.64 -8.89 8.84
N THR A 177 -8.57 -8.21 8.43
CA THR A 177 -7.24 -8.42 9.03
C THR A 177 -6.81 -7.27 9.93
N GLY A 178 -7.23 -6.04 9.65
CA GLY A 178 -6.72 -4.83 10.35
C GLY A 178 -5.35 -4.35 9.83
N ALA A 179 -4.83 -4.97 8.77
CA ALA A 179 -3.69 -4.46 8.02
C ALA A 179 -4.14 -3.48 6.92
N LEU A 180 -3.18 -2.73 6.38
CA LEU A 180 -3.36 -1.87 5.23
C LEU A 180 -2.54 -2.40 4.04
N LEU A 181 -3.03 -2.14 2.84
CA LEU A 181 -2.31 -2.33 1.59
C LEU A 181 -2.19 -0.97 0.90
N ALA A 182 -0.97 -0.51 0.70
CA ALA A 182 -0.66 0.60 -0.19
C ALA A 182 -0.27 0.04 -1.56
N SER A 183 -0.81 0.58 -2.64
CA SER A 183 -0.48 0.16 -4.00
C SER A 183 -0.23 1.34 -4.92
N SER A 184 0.76 1.20 -5.81
CA SER A 184 1.07 2.13 -6.90
C SER A 184 1.32 1.32 -8.20
N PRO A 185 1.55 1.98 -9.35
CA PRO A 185 1.97 1.28 -10.57
C PRO A 185 3.31 0.56 -10.45
N ASP A 186 4.16 0.93 -9.49
CA ASP A 186 5.52 0.38 -9.34
C ASP A 186 5.59 -0.75 -8.31
N GLY A 187 4.57 -0.91 -7.47
CA GLY A 187 4.55 -1.97 -6.47
C GLY A 187 3.48 -1.82 -5.39
N VAL A 188 3.57 -2.71 -4.41
CA VAL A 188 2.67 -2.76 -3.25
C VAL A 188 3.44 -2.83 -1.94
N VAL A 189 2.83 -2.29 -0.89
CA VAL A 189 3.33 -2.32 0.49
C VAL A 189 2.22 -2.82 1.41
N TRP A 190 2.45 -3.93 2.09
CA TRP A 190 1.62 -4.33 3.22
C TRP A 190 2.11 -3.67 4.49
N ILE A 191 1.18 -3.14 5.28
CA ILE A 191 1.43 -2.51 6.58
C ILE A 191 0.59 -3.25 7.61
N ALA A 192 1.23 -4.09 8.42
CA ALA A 192 0.58 -4.95 9.39
C ALA A 192 0.97 -4.53 10.83
N PRO A 193 0.18 -3.67 11.49
CA PRO A 193 0.37 -3.38 12.91
C PRO A 193 -0.03 -4.57 13.78
N GLU A 194 0.79 -4.87 14.79
CA GLU A 194 0.53 -5.89 15.83
C GLU A 194 0.99 -5.37 17.20
N GLY A 195 0.05 -4.87 18.00
CA GLY A 195 0.38 -4.29 19.30
C GLY A 195 1.37 -3.13 19.14
N ALA A 196 2.57 -3.26 19.72
CA ALA A 196 3.63 -2.26 19.67
C ALA A 196 4.62 -2.45 18.50
N SER A 197 4.34 -3.33 17.53
CA SER A 197 5.18 -3.51 16.34
C SER A 197 4.40 -3.25 15.06
N VAL A 198 5.14 -2.96 13.98
CA VAL A 198 4.62 -2.81 12.62
C VAL A 198 5.50 -3.64 11.68
N SER A 199 4.91 -4.62 11.01
CA SER A 199 5.56 -5.35 9.92
C SER A 199 5.23 -4.71 8.59
N LEU A 200 6.26 -4.50 7.78
CA LEU A 200 6.17 -3.98 6.41
C LEU A 200 6.67 -5.04 5.44
N LEU A 201 5.92 -5.22 4.35
CA LEU A 201 6.36 -6.02 3.22
C LEU A 201 6.22 -5.21 1.94
N GLU A 202 7.33 -5.01 1.25
CA GLU A 202 7.43 -4.27 0.00
C GLU A 202 7.64 -5.25 -1.15
N VAL A 203 6.79 -5.16 -2.17
CA VAL A 203 6.79 -6.08 -3.30
C VAL A 203 6.68 -5.30 -4.61
N PRO A 204 7.74 -5.27 -5.42
CA PRO A 204 7.70 -4.73 -6.78
C PRO A 204 6.69 -5.52 -7.61
N THR A 205 5.81 -4.82 -8.31
CA THR A 205 4.86 -5.45 -9.24
C THR A 205 4.36 -4.42 -10.23
N ASP A 206 4.23 -4.85 -11.48
CA ASP A 206 3.66 -4.04 -12.57
C ASP A 206 2.16 -4.35 -12.78
N ASP A 207 1.62 -5.36 -12.07
CA ASP A 207 0.26 -5.87 -12.21
C ASP A 207 -0.73 -5.22 -11.22
N GLY A 208 -0.26 -4.24 -10.44
CA GLY A 208 -1.04 -3.61 -9.38
C GLY A 208 -1.25 -4.54 -8.17
N PRO A 209 -2.32 -4.35 -7.38
CA PRO A 209 -2.49 -5.11 -6.16
C PRO A 209 -2.94 -6.56 -6.43
N PRO A 210 -2.47 -7.54 -5.64
CA PRO A 210 -2.83 -8.95 -5.82
C PRO A 210 -4.31 -9.24 -5.48
N PRO A 211 -4.82 -10.43 -5.82
CA PRO A 211 -6.13 -10.91 -5.37
C PRO A 211 -6.31 -10.86 -3.84
N ALA A 212 -7.55 -10.75 -3.38
CA ALA A 212 -7.86 -10.55 -1.95
C ALA A 212 -7.40 -11.72 -1.07
N GLU A 213 -7.44 -12.93 -1.62
CA GLU A 213 -7.01 -14.16 -0.95
C GLU A 213 -5.52 -14.10 -0.60
N VAL A 214 -4.70 -13.65 -1.56
CA VAL A 214 -3.25 -13.46 -1.38
C VAL A 214 -2.97 -12.34 -0.38
N GLN A 215 -3.75 -11.25 -0.44
CA GLN A 215 -3.59 -10.17 0.53
C GLN A 215 -3.81 -10.65 1.97
N ALA A 216 -4.84 -11.46 2.20
CA ALA A 216 -5.13 -12.02 3.52
C ALA A 216 -4.06 -13.04 3.97
N GLU A 217 -3.61 -13.91 3.07
CA GLU A 217 -2.57 -14.90 3.32
C GLU A 217 -1.24 -14.24 3.70
N VAL A 218 -0.80 -13.22 2.95
CA VAL A 218 0.42 -12.45 3.27
C VAL A 218 0.32 -11.81 4.65
N VAL A 219 -0.83 -11.22 5.01
CA VAL A 219 -1.01 -10.63 6.35
C VAL A 219 -0.94 -11.69 7.45
N ALA A 220 -1.47 -12.89 7.21
CA ALA A 220 -1.33 -13.99 8.17
C ALA A 220 0.14 -14.39 8.36
N LEU A 221 0.92 -14.45 7.27
CA LEU A 221 2.36 -14.74 7.33
C LEU A 221 3.15 -13.67 8.08
N LEU A 222 2.87 -12.38 7.84
CA LEU A 222 3.55 -11.28 8.51
C LEU A 222 3.34 -11.27 10.03
N ARG A 223 2.25 -11.87 10.52
CA ARG A 223 1.95 -12.02 11.96
C ARG A 223 2.52 -13.29 12.57
N ALA A 224 2.85 -14.27 11.73
CA ALA A 224 3.45 -15.52 12.17
C ALA A 224 4.95 -15.37 12.46
N VAL A 225 5.60 -14.31 11.94
CA VAL A 225 7.01 -14.01 12.20
C VAL A 225 7.13 -13.23 13.51
N ARG A 226 7.85 -13.76 14.49
CA ARG A 226 8.11 -13.14 15.78
C ARG A 226 9.56 -13.31 16.21
#